data_AF-A0A2V5VDU4-F1
#
_entry.id   AF-A0A2V5VDU4-F1
#
_cell.length_a   1.000
_cell.length_b   1.000
_cell.length_c   1.000
_cell.angle_alpha   90.00
_cell.angle_beta   90.00
_cell.angle_gamma   90.00
#
_symmetry.space_group_name_H-M   'P 1'
#
loop_
_entity.id
_entity.type
_entity.pdbx_description
1 polymer ?
#
loop_
_entity_poly.entity_id
_entity_poly.type
_entity_poly.pdbx_seq_one_letter_code
_entity_poly.pdbx_strand_id
1 'polypeptide(L)' 'MDFNSLIEHKRERFEQLEREIADPHLFDNHKRAGEIMREHSGIKELFARWNELETARRQLDDNRELATSRDVEIAA' A
#
# COMPACT_ATOMS: atom_id res chain seq x y z
N MET A 1 13.78 1.48 8.81
CA MET A 1 13.57 0.73 7.56
C MET A 1 12.84 1.66 6.61
N ASP A 2 13.39 1.90 5.42
CA ASP A 2 12.71 2.71 4.41
C ASP A 2 11.67 1.86 3.69
N PHE A 3 10.40 2.03 4.08
CA PHE A 3 9.30 1.29 3.47
C PHE A 3 8.92 1.86 2.09
N ASN A 4 9.28 3.10 1.76
CA ASN A 4 8.89 3.70 0.49
C ASN A 4 9.53 2.96 -0.69
N SER A 5 10.83 2.69 -0.62
CA SER A 5 11.53 1.89 -1.64
C SER A 5 10.93 0.49 -1.78
N LEU A 6 10.52 -0.15 -0.68
CA LEU A 6 9.87 -1.46 -0.71
C LEU A 6 8.48 -1.42 -1.35
N ILE A 7 7.70 -0.35 -1.11
CA ILE A 7 6.39 -0.15 -1.71
C ILE A 7 6.50 0.08 -3.22
N GLU A 8 7.49 0.83 -3.68
CA GLU A 8 7.72 1.04 -5.11
C GLU A 8 8.12 -0.25 -5.83
N HIS A 9 8.99 -1.07 -5.25
CA HIS A 9 9.25 -2.41 -5.79
C HIS A 9 8.01 -3.31 -5.83
N LYS A 10 7.12 -3.18 -4.83
CA LYS A 10 5.84 -3.90 -4.85
C LYS A 10 4.91 -3.39 -5.94
N ARG A 11 4.95 -2.09 -6.27
CA ARG A 11 4.19 -1.48 -7.38
C ARG A 11 4.66 -2.03 -8.73
N GLU A 12 5.96 -2.05 -8.96
CA GLU A 12 6.55 -2.64 -10.18
C GLU A 12 6.14 -4.11 -10.35
N ARG A 13 6.20 -4.90 -9.26
CA ARG A 13 5.78 -6.30 -9.27
C ARG A 13 4.29 -6.45 -9.53
N PHE A 14 3.46 -5.58 -8.94
CA PHE A 14 2.01 -5.59 -9.14
C PHE A 14 1.65 -5.36 -10.61
N GLU A 15 2.27 -4.37 -11.26
CA GLU A 15 2.07 -4.12 -12.69
C GLU A 15 2.52 -5.29 -13.57
N GLN A 16 3.61 -5.96 -13.19
CA GLN A 16 4.04 -7.16 -13.88
C GLN A 16 3.01 -8.29 -13.75
N LEU A 17 2.48 -8.50 -12.54
CA LEU A 17 1.41 -9.48 -12.30
C LEU A 17 0.17 -9.14 -13.13
N GLU A 18 -0.27 -7.87 -13.18
CA GLU A 18 -1.41 -7.46 -14.01
C GLU A 18 -1.23 -7.81 -15.49
N ARG A 19 0.00 -7.66 -16.01
CA ARG A 19 0.34 -8.10 -17.37
C ARG A 19 0.29 -9.63 -17.52
N GLU A 20 0.83 -10.38 -16.56
CA GLU A 20 0.74 -11.84 -16.53
C GLU A 20 -0.73 -12.31 -16.46
N ILE A 21 -1.58 -11.57 -15.74
CA ILE A 21 -3.01 -11.87 -15.56
C ILE A 21 -3.82 -11.62 -16.84
N ALA A 22 -3.44 -10.58 -17.61
CA ALA A 22 -4.09 -10.25 -18.87
C ALA A 22 -3.78 -11.22 -20.02
N ASP A 23 -2.82 -12.15 -19.84
CA ASP A 23 -2.48 -13.16 -20.83
C ASP A 23 -3.63 -14.18 -21.01
N PRO A 24 -4.19 -14.34 -22.23
CA PRO A 24 -5.21 -15.35 -22.50
C PRO A 24 -4.79 -16.80 -22.18
N HIS A 25 -3.48 -17.06 -22.16
CA HIS A 25 -2.88 -18.36 -21.87
C HIS A 25 -2.52 -18.56 -20.39
N LEU A 26 -2.89 -17.64 -19.49
CA LEU A 26 -2.58 -17.72 -18.06
C LEU A 26 -2.90 -19.10 -17.46
N PHE A 27 -4.03 -19.69 -17.86
CA PHE A 27 -4.52 -20.95 -17.30
C PHE A 27 -3.98 -22.20 -17.97
N ASP A 28 -3.16 -22.10 -19.02
CA ASP A 28 -2.47 -23.25 -19.63
C ASP A 28 -1.59 -23.99 -18.59
N ASN A 29 -1.16 -23.27 -17.55
CA ASN A 29 -0.59 -23.84 -16.35
C ASN A 29 -1.36 -23.38 -15.08
N HIS A 30 -2.36 -24.16 -14.69
CA HIS A 30 -3.19 -23.89 -13.51
C HIS A 30 -2.41 -23.66 -12.21
N LYS A 31 -1.30 -24.38 -11.99
CA LYS A 31 -0.48 -24.18 -10.79
C LYS A 31 0.13 -22.78 -10.79
N ARG A 32 0.72 -22.38 -11.92
CA ARG A 32 1.32 -21.06 -12.09
C ARG A 32 0.28 -19.95 -12.01
N ALA A 33 -0.89 -20.12 -12.64
CA ALA A 33 -2.00 -19.18 -12.52
C ALA A 33 -2.40 -18.95 -11.06
N GLY A 34 -2.52 -20.03 -10.27
CA GLY A 34 -2.84 -19.94 -8.84
C GLY A 34 -1.76 -19.21 -8.02
N GLU A 35 -0.49 -19.35 -8.37
CA GLU A 35 0.61 -18.61 -7.74
C GLU A 35 0.54 -17.11 -8.06
N ILE A 36 0.33 -16.76 -9.33
CA ILE A 36 0.18 -15.36 -9.80
C ILE A 36 -1.00 -14.69 -9.08
N MET A 37 -2.16 -15.36 -9.03
CA MET A 37 -3.36 -14.82 -8.38
C MET A 37 -3.16 -14.58 -6.88
N ARG A 38 -2.51 -15.52 -6.18
CA ARG A 38 -2.22 -15.38 -4.74
C ARG A 38 -1.22 -14.28 -4.46
N GLU A 39 -0.19 -14.14 -5.30
CA GLU A 39 0.77 -13.06 -5.14
C GLU A 39 0.10 -11.70 -5.38
N HIS A 40 -0.69 -11.58 -6.44
CA HIS A 40 -1.44 -10.37 -6.76
C HIS A 40 -2.38 -9.95 -5.63
N SER A 41 -3.16 -10.89 -5.08
CA SER A 41 -4.04 -10.59 -3.94
C SER A 41 -3.27 -10.19 -2.69
N GLY A 42 -2.14 -10.83 -2.41
CA GLY A 42 -1.27 -10.49 -1.28
C GLY A 42 -0.66 -9.09 -1.39
N ILE A 43 -0.22 -8.68 -2.60
CA ILE A 43 0.29 -7.32 -2.81
C ILE A 43 -0.84 -6.28 -2.70
N LYS A 44 -2.05 -6.60 -3.18
CA LYS A 44 -3.23 -5.72 -3.01
C LYS A 44 -3.56 -5.47 -1.53
N GLU A 45 -3.52 -6.51 -0.70
CA GLU A 45 -3.71 -6.36 0.75
C GLU A 45 -2.59 -5.53 1.39
N LEU A 46 -1.35 -5.74 0.96
CA LEU A 46 -0.21 -4.95 1.41
C LEU A 46 -0.40 -3.45 1.12
N PHE A 47 -0.89 -3.08 -0.08
CA PHE A 47 -1.19 -1.69 -0.39
C PHE A 47 -2.33 -1.11 0.44
N ALA A 48 -3.36 -1.90 0.75
CA ALA A 48 -4.44 -1.45 1.64
C ALA A 48 -3.87 -1.07 3.03
N ARG A 49 -3.06 -1.95 3.62
CA ARG A 49 -2.39 -1.71 4.91
C ARG A 49 -1.44 -0.51 4.86
N TRP A 50 -0.72 -0.34 3.75
CA TRP A 50 0.14 0.83 3.54
C TRP A 50 -0.65 2.14 3.54
N ASN A 51 -1.77 2.18 2.83
CA ASN A 51 -2.63 3.36 2.78
C ASN A 51 -3.24 3.70 4.15
N GLU A 52 -3.63 2.67 4.93
CA GLU A 52 -4.08 2.85 6.31
C GLU A 52 -2.99 3.46 7.20
N LEU A 53 -1.75 2.97 7.07
CA LEU A 53 -0.61 3.49 7.82
C LEU A 53 -0.31 4.96 7.47
N GLU A 54 -0.27 5.30 6.19
CA GLU A 54 -0.02 6.67 5.74
C GLU A 54 -1.13 7.63 6.19
N THR A 55 -2.39 7.16 6.16
CA THR A 55 -3.53 7.91 6.68
C THR A 55 -3.39 8.16 8.19
N ALA A 56 -3.05 7.13 8.96
CA ALA A 56 -2.87 7.24 10.41
C ALA A 56 -1.71 8.18 10.78
N ARG A 57 -0.61 8.15 10.02
CA ARG A 57 0.52 9.07 10.18
C ARG A 57 0.10 10.51 9.98
N ARG A 58 -0.60 10.80 8.87
CA ARG A 58 -1.12 12.13 8.58
C ARG A 58 -2.06 12.62 9.68
N GLN A 59 -3.02 11.79 10.10
CA GLN A 59 -3.93 12.14 11.19
C GLN A 59 -3.21 12.43 12.51
N LEU A 60 -2.14 11.69 12.81
CA LEU A 60 -1.33 11.93 14.00
C LEU A 60 -0.62 13.27 13.94
N ASP A 61 -0.04 13.61 12.79
CA ASP A 61 0.67 14.87 12.60
C ASP A 61 -0.30 16.06 12.63
N ASP A 62 -1.44 15.98 11.92
CA ASP A 62 -2.51 16.98 11.97
C ASP A 62 -3.00 17.20 13.42
N ASN A 63 -3.20 16.13 14.20
CA ASN A 63 -3.62 16.23 15.60
C ASN A 63 -2.55 16.86 16.50
N ARG A 64 -1.26 16.64 16.24
CA ARG A 64 -0.16 17.27 16.98
C ARG A 64 -0.09 18.77 16.70
N GLU A 65 -0.30 19.17 15.45
CA GLU A 65 -0.38 20.58 15.07
C GLU A 65 -1.54 21.28 15.78
N LEU A 66 -2.73 20.66 15.78
CA LEU A 66 -3.92 21.20 16.47
C LEU A 66 -3.74 21.30 17.99
N ALA A 67 -3.08 20.32 18.62
CA ALA A 67 -2.80 20.37 20.04
C ALA A 67 -1.84 21.52 20.38
N THR A 68 -0.81 21.71 19.57
CA THR A 68 0.20 22.76 19.77
C THR A 68 -0.37 24.16 19.49
N SER A 69 -1.29 24.30 18.53
CA SER A 69 -1.92 25.59 18.20
C SER A 69 -2.96 26.04 19.24
N ARG A 70 -3.67 25.11 19.88
CA ARG A 70 -4.66 25.42 20.92
C ARG A 70 -4.06 25.95 22.23
N ASP A 71 -2.83 25.55 22.56
CA ASP A 71 -2.13 26.09 23.74
C ASP A 71 -1.75 27.56 23.57
N VAL A 72 -1.65 28.06 22.32
CA VAL A 72 -1.34 29.48 22.03
C VAL A 72 -2.59 30.36 22.11
N GLU A 73 -3.78 29.86 21.76
CA GLU A 73 -5.03 30.64 21.81
C GLU A 73 -5.66 30.72 23.20
N ILE A 74 -5.43 29.74 24.09
CA ILE A 74 -6.00 29.74 25.46
C ILE A 74 -5.13 30.55 26.45
N ALA A 75 -3.88 30.89 26.09
CA ALA A 75 -2.95 31.62 26.94
C ALA A 75 -2.98 33.16 26.80
N ALA A 76 -3.94 33.73 26.04
CA ALA A 76 -4.10 35.17 25.81
C ALA A 76 -5.43 35.70 26.37
#